data_AF-A0A958HT48-F1
#
_entry.id   AF-A0A958HT48-F1
#
_cell.length_a   1.000
_cell.length_b   1.000
_cell.length_c   1.000
_cell.angle_alpha   90.00
_cell.angle_beta   90.00
_cell.angle_gamma   90.00
#
_symmetry.space_group_name_H-M   'P 1'
#
loop_
_entity.id
_entity.type
_entity.pdbx_description
1 polymer ?
#
loop_
_entity_poly.entity_id
_entity_poly.type
_entity_poly.pdbx_seq_one_letter_code
_entity_poly.pdbx_strand_id
1 'polypeptide(L)'
;MNKKIDILLSTIIVFGLAMLAGCSALPGQDEAGLAGSTLGVSMKADRFWPTEGWQVSTPEAQGMDGALLDQMMKFVDENQIAVDSVLVVRNGTLVFETYRNGYGADSRHHLQSATKSVTSALVGIALREGLIASVDQTMVDFFHDRNIENLDARKQAITLENLLTMSDGMDWHELDYPYNDPRNTLGQMWTSRDALQHILDQPMAREPGEQWAYNSGTSMLLGGIVEKVSGQDLLVFAREQLFDPIGIGTVDWDKTVSGYYHSDGGLYMTPRDMARFGYLMLNQGTWEGREILTPEWVDASTRTYYDTGNGTGYGYQWWTFPDMQAYSAHGHYEQWIVVVPEADLVVVFTGNIPDEAVHPINTMLLRYILPSVQDLPDSLLTRQYAGHGLTLDYPAEYIQLETPLPGNDAVTDVGGMVQLYLQWYPSEVAQITWEQAISGISAEEWLADLFERMPAEGLVMGEALPERILVSGDEASVYPFSAELPDESYSGLAALWRSNAQERFYLVIYLEGGSRPAMDFTGKLRGFLESLSFS
;
A
#
# COMPACT_ATOMS: atom_id res chain seq x y z
N MET A 1 66.48 -10.54 -6.84
CA MET A 1 67.26 -11.48 -6.00
C MET A 1 66.31 -11.97 -4.90
N ASN A 2 65.64 -13.10 -5.15
CA ASN A 2 65.95 -14.44 -4.60
C ASN A 2 65.46 -14.60 -3.15
N LYS A 3 64.35 -15.34 -2.96
CA LYS A 3 64.30 -16.73 -2.39
C LYS A 3 64.22 -16.69 -0.85
N LYS A 4 63.49 -17.51 -0.09
CA LYS A 4 62.76 -18.79 -0.21
C LYS A 4 62.12 -19.01 1.20
N ILE A 5 60.87 -19.44 1.36
CA ILE A 5 60.35 -20.83 1.34
C ILE A 5 60.73 -21.67 2.60
N ASP A 6 59.67 -22.18 3.27
CA ASP A 6 59.54 -23.48 3.98
C ASP A 6 60.15 -23.68 5.40
N ILE A 7 59.68 -24.52 6.35
CA ILE A 7 58.58 -25.50 6.51
C ILE A 7 58.67 -26.13 7.94
N LEU A 8 57.55 -26.67 8.45
CA LEU A 8 57.30 -27.74 9.47
C LEU A 8 57.84 -27.60 10.93
N LEU A 9 57.05 -27.76 12.02
CA LEU A 9 56.20 -28.88 12.56
C LEU A 9 56.98 -29.92 13.41
N SER A 10 56.33 -30.33 14.53
CA SER A 10 56.48 -31.59 15.30
C SER A 10 57.58 -31.65 16.40
N THR A 11 57.45 -32.18 17.63
CA THR A 11 56.45 -32.94 18.43
C THR A 11 57.05 -33.21 19.84
N ILE A 12 56.24 -33.26 20.92
CA ILE A 12 56.51 -34.03 22.18
C ILE A 12 55.16 -34.61 22.67
N ILE A 13 54.84 -35.91 22.44
CA ILE A 13 54.92 -37.11 23.34
C ILE A 13 53.93 -37.03 24.56
N VAL A 14 52.75 -37.67 24.63
CA VAL A 14 52.29 -39.11 24.75
C VAL A 14 51.83 -39.51 26.19
N PHE A 15 50.76 -40.34 26.26
CA PHE A 15 50.09 -41.10 27.36
C PHE A 15 48.90 -40.42 28.10
N GLY A 16 47.68 -40.99 28.20
CA GLY A 16 47.11 -42.28 27.74
C GLY A 16 45.57 -42.39 27.90
N LEU A 17 44.99 -43.26 27.05
CA LEU A 17 43.62 -43.87 27.03
C LEU A 17 43.29 -44.62 28.35
N ALA A 18 42.08 -45.09 28.72
CA ALA A 18 40.68 -45.03 28.29
C ALA A 18 39.87 -45.85 29.34
N MET A 19 38.55 -45.67 29.50
CA MET A 19 37.57 -46.76 29.70
C MET A 19 36.12 -46.28 29.58
N LEU A 20 35.37 -46.95 28.70
CA LEU A 20 33.91 -47.03 28.63
C LEU A 20 33.49 -48.37 29.25
N ALA A 21 32.48 -48.39 30.13
CA ALA A 21 31.55 -49.51 30.34
C ALA A 21 30.39 -49.03 31.22
N GLY A 22 29.16 -49.46 30.91
CA GLY A 22 27.92 -48.94 31.48
C GLY A 22 27.35 -49.72 32.68
N CYS A 23 26.06 -49.43 32.92
CA CYS A 23 25.09 -50.03 33.87
C CYS A 23 25.03 -49.45 35.29
N SER A 24 23.99 -48.66 35.57
CA SER A 24 22.79 -49.13 36.30
C SER A 24 21.76 -48.00 36.46
N ALA A 25 20.51 -48.28 36.08
CA ALA A 25 19.35 -47.41 36.31
C ALA A 25 18.82 -47.54 37.75
N LEU A 26 18.30 -46.45 38.33
CA LEU A 26 17.18 -46.38 39.30
C LEU A 26 16.68 -44.90 39.40
N PRO A 27 15.43 -44.65 39.87
CA PRO A 27 14.50 -43.74 39.17
C PRO A 27 14.08 -42.48 39.94
N GLY A 28 13.61 -41.49 39.17
CA GLY A 28 12.53 -40.57 39.52
C GLY A 28 12.89 -39.40 40.42
N GLN A 29 12.87 -38.18 39.88
CA GLN A 29 12.01 -37.08 40.35
C GLN A 29 11.75 -36.13 39.17
N ASP A 30 10.46 -35.80 38.99
CA ASP A 30 9.93 -34.87 38.01
C ASP A 30 10.47 -33.45 38.25
N GLU A 31 11.01 -32.81 37.21
CA GLU A 31 10.80 -31.38 37.02
C GLU A 31 10.47 -31.12 35.54
N ALA A 32 9.18 -30.86 35.33
CA ALA A 32 8.65 -30.25 34.12
C ALA A 32 9.08 -28.79 34.07
N GLY A 33 9.64 -28.33 32.95
CA GLY A 33 9.83 -26.91 32.73
C GLY A 33 10.78 -26.57 31.59
N LEU A 34 10.19 -26.04 30.50
CA LEU A 34 10.84 -25.25 29.45
C LEU A 34 11.68 -26.04 28.45
N ALA A 35 11.01 -26.85 27.63
CA ALA A 35 11.43 -27.05 26.26
C ALA A 35 11.31 -25.70 25.54
N GLY A 36 12.44 -25.00 25.40
CA GLY A 36 12.56 -23.87 24.50
C GLY A 36 12.19 -24.34 23.10
N SER A 37 11.09 -23.84 22.57
CA SER A 37 10.81 -23.90 21.14
C SER A 37 11.85 -23.03 20.46
N THR A 38 12.97 -23.62 20.07
CA THR A 38 13.75 -23.13 18.93
C THR A 38 12.84 -23.22 17.72
N LEU A 39 12.03 -22.18 17.50
CA LEU A 39 11.50 -21.88 16.18
C LEU A 39 12.72 -21.68 15.30
N GLY A 40 13.08 -22.73 14.57
CA GLY A 40 14.12 -22.67 13.58
C GLY A 40 13.73 -21.57 12.59
N VAL A 41 14.51 -20.50 12.58
CA VAL A 41 14.64 -19.65 11.40
C VAL A 41 15.18 -20.59 10.32
N SER A 42 14.27 -21.15 9.53
CA SER A 42 14.63 -21.76 8.26
C SER A 42 15.21 -20.63 7.42
N MET A 43 16.53 -20.46 7.47
CA MET A 43 17.22 -19.69 6.43
C MET A 43 16.72 -20.24 5.10
N LYS A 44 16.03 -19.41 4.29
CA LYS A 44 15.65 -19.72 2.90
C LYS A 44 16.94 -19.91 2.11
N ALA A 45 17.57 -21.08 2.24
CA ALA A 45 18.93 -21.34 1.80
C ALA A 45 19.08 -21.45 0.26
N ASP A 46 17.98 -21.41 -0.48
CA ASP A 46 17.94 -21.51 -1.94
C ASP A 46 17.31 -20.26 -2.61
N ARG A 47 17.50 -19.07 -2.02
CA ARG A 47 16.99 -17.83 -2.60
C ARG A 47 17.88 -17.35 -3.76
N PHE A 48 17.30 -17.13 -4.94
CA PHE A 48 18.00 -16.61 -6.11
C PHE A 48 18.21 -15.10 -6.01
N TRP A 49 19.40 -14.63 -6.38
CA TRP A 49 19.77 -13.21 -6.33
C TRP A 49 19.94 -12.66 -7.76
N PRO A 50 19.12 -11.68 -8.17
CA PRO A 50 19.09 -11.20 -9.55
C PRO A 50 20.17 -10.16 -9.87
N THR A 51 21.36 -10.27 -9.28
CA THR A 51 22.51 -9.37 -9.55
C THR A 51 22.84 -9.34 -11.04
N GLU A 52 22.93 -10.51 -11.66
CA GLU A 52 23.19 -10.70 -13.09
C GLU A 52 21.92 -10.74 -13.96
N GLY A 53 20.73 -10.56 -13.34
CA GLY A 53 19.45 -10.62 -14.02
C GLY A 53 18.43 -11.50 -13.32
N TRP A 54 17.16 -11.21 -13.55
CA TRP A 54 16.04 -11.97 -13.01
C TRP A 54 15.93 -13.36 -13.65
N GLN A 55 15.78 -14.40 -12.82
CA GLN A 55 15.23 -15.67 -13.28
C GLN A 55 13.75 -15.51 -13.52
N VAL A 56 13.27 -16.05 -14.64
CA VAL A 56 11.85 -16.01 -15.03
C VAL A 56 11.22 -17.36 -14.73
N SER A 57 10.03 -17.34 -14.16
CA SER A 57 9.19 -18.51 -13.89
C SER A 57 7.76 -18.24 -14.39
N THR A 58 6.93 -19.28 -14.51
CA THR A 58 5.48 -19.06 -14.66
C THR A 58 4.87 -18.72 -13.30
N PRO A 59 3.71 -18.03 -13.25
CA PRO A 59 2.96 -17.80 -12.02
C PRO A 59 2.65 -19.12 -11.27
N GLU A 60 2.19 -20.16 -11.97
CA GLU A 60 1.75 -21.41 -11.35
C GLU A 60 2.89 -22.14 -10.64
N ALA A 61 4.10 -22.10 -11.22
CA ALA A 61 5.28 -22.71 -10.62
C ALA A 61 5.71 -22.01 -9.31
N GLN A 62 5.23 -20.78 -9.06
CA GLN A 62 5.47 -20.03 -7.85
C GLN A 62 4.23 -19.88 -6.96
N GLY A 63 3.21 -20.73 -7.17
CA GLY A 63 2.00 -20.73 -6.35
C GLY A 63 1.06 -19.56 -6.65
N MET A 64 1.05 -19.06 -7.88
CA MET A 64 0.16 -17.99 -8.32
C MET A 64 -0.80 -18.45 -9.43
N ASP A 65 -2.04 -17.97 -9.41
CA ASP A 65 -3.01 -18.15 -10.49
C ASP A 65 -2.74 -17.14 -11.63
N GLY A 66 -2.12 -17.59 -12.70
CA GLY A 66 -1.85 -16.77 -13.88
C GLY A 66 -3.11 -16.21 -14.54
N ALA A 67 -4.27 -16.87 -14.42
CA ALA A 67 -5.51 -16.40 -15.03
C ALA A 67 -6.00 -15.08 -14.40
N LEU A 68 -5.72 -14.84 -13.12
CA LEU A 68 -6.02 -13.56 -12.48
C LEU A 68 -5.11 -12.44 -12.98
N LEU A 69 -3.84 -12.72 -13.29
CA LEU A 69 -2.93 -11.75 -13.90
C LEU A 69 -3.35 -11.41 -15.34
N ASP A 70 -3.85 -12.39 -16.09
CA ASP A 70 -4.43 -12.14 -17.42
C ASP A 70 -5.70 -11.28 -17.32
N GLN A 71 -6.57 -11.54 -16.34
CA GLN A 71 -7.76 -10.72 -16.08
C GLN A 71 -7.41 -9.29 -15.66
N MET A 72 -6.33 -9.10 -14.90
CA MET A 72 -5.81 -7.77 -14.57
C MET A 72 -5.46 -6.99 -15.84
N MET A 73 -4.78 -7.64 -16.80
CA MET A 73 -4.43 -6.99 -18.05
C MET A 73 -5.64 -6.70 -18.94
N LYS A 74 -6.64 -7.58 -18.93
CA LYS A 74 -7.93 -7.30 -19.56
C LYS A 74 -8.62 -6.08 -18.93
N PHE A 75 -8.61 -5.97 -17.60
CA PHE A 75 -9.11 -4.79 -16.90
C PHE A 75 -8.36 -3.50 -17.31
N VAL A 76 -7.03 -3.57 -17.41
CA VAL A 76 -6.19 -2.45 -17.91
C VAL A 76 -6.60 -2.04 -19.33
N ASP A 77 -6.79 -3.01 -20.22
CA ASP A 77 -7.17 -2.77 -21.62
C ASP A 77 -8.58 -2.17 -21.75
N GLU A 78 -9.56 -2.77 -21.07
CA GLU A 78 -10.97 -2.36 -21.13
C GLU A 78 -11.19 -0.96 -20.56
N ASN A 79 -10.41 -0.58 -19.54
CA ASN A 79 -10.49 0.74 -18.90
C ASN A 79 -9.45 1.73 -19.44
N GLN A 80 -8.68 1.34 -20.47
CA GLN A 80 -7.67 2.18 -21.11
C GLN A 80 -6.67 2.80 -20.13
N ILE A 81 -6.29 2.03 -19.10
CA ILE A 81 -5.44 2.53 -18.02
C ILE A 81 -4.02 2.74 -18.57
N ALA A 82 -3.45 3.92 -18.34
CA ALA A 82 -2.15 4.35 -18.88
C ALA A 82 -0.95 3.72 -18.15
N VAL A 83 -0.99 2.40 -17.93
CA VAL A 83 0.12 1.61 -17.39
C VAL A 83 1.18 1.42 -18.47
N ASP A 84 2.43 1.73 -18.13
CA ASP A 84 3.61 1.51 -18.96
C ASP A 84 4.26 0.17 -18.66
N SER A 85 4.33 -0.24 -17.39
CA SER A 85 4.80 -1.58 -17.02
C SER A 85 4.15 -2.13 -15.74
N VAL A 86 4.04 -3.45 -15.67
CA VAL A 86 3.72 -4.21 -14.44
C VAL A 86 4.72 -5.34 -14.33
N LEU A 87 5.42 -5.45 -13.21
CA LEU A 87 6.27 -6.60 -12.89
C LEU A 87 5.81 -7.21 -11.58
N VAL A 88 5.80 -8.54 -11.52
CA VAL A 88 5.50 -9.31 -10.31
C VAL A 88 6.64 -10.28 -10.06
N VAL A 89 7.29 -10.14 -8.91
CA VAL A 89 8.33 -11.03 -8.41
C VAL A 89 7.76 -11.82 -7.24
N ARG A 90 7.81 -13.15 -7.32
CA ARG A 90 7.34 -14.07 -6.27
C ARG A 90 8.43 -15.11 -6.00
N ASN A 91 8.71 -15.38 -4.73
CA ASN A 91 9.72 -16.35 -4.28
C ASN A 91 11.13 -16.12 -4.90
N GLY A 92 11.47 -14.86 -5.20
CA GLY A 92 12.75 -14.50 -5.82
C GLY A 92 12.86 -14.71 -7.33
N THR A 93 11.75 -14.97 -8.02
CA THR A 93 11.71 -15.08 -9.48
C THR A 93 10.70 -14.10 -10.08
N LEU A 94 10.98 -13.60 -11.27
CA LEU A 94 10.06 -12.77 -12.04
C LEU A 94 9.00 -13.67 -12.68
N VAL A 95 7.76 -13.58 -12.21
CA VAL A 95 6.66 -14.46 -12.65
C VAL A 95 5.76 -13.83 -13.69
N PHE A 96 5.76 -12.50 -13.75
CA PHE A 96 4.98 -11.73 -14.70
C PHE A 96 5.71 -10.43 -15.01
N GLU A 97 5.78 -10.06 -16.28
CA GLU A 97 6.16 -8.72 -16.72
C GLU A 97 5.39 -8.32 -17.98
N THR A 98 4.97 -7.08 -18.04
CA THR A 98 4.40 -6.47 -19.25
C THR A 98 4.99 -5.08 -19.45
N TYR A 99 5.15 -4.68 -20.71
CA TYR A 99 5.60 -3.36 -21.11
C TYR A 99 4.70 -2.83 -22.22
N ARG A 100 4.32 -1.56 -22.15
CA ARG A 100 3.32 -0.92 -23.00
C ARG A 100 3.79 0.47 -23.44
N ASN A 101 3.00 1.12 -24.29
CA ASN A 101 3.19 2.53 -24.70
C ASN A 101 4.57 2.87 -25.29
N GLY A 102 5.26 1.87 -25.86
CA GLY A 102 6.59 2.03 -26.44
C GLY A 102 7.75 1.83 -25.45
N TYR A 103 7.47 1.54 -24.19
CA TYR A 103 8.45 1.13 -23.19
C TYR A 103 8.79 -0.36 -23.31
N GLY A 104 9.97 -0.73 -22.82
CA GLY A 104 10.44 -2.11 -22.73
C GLY A 104 11.28 -2.34 -21.46
N ALA A 105 11.84 -3.55 -21.32
CA ALA A 105 12.58 -3.96 -20.13
C ALA A 105 13.79 -3.07 -19.79
N ASP A 106 14.42 -2.48 -20.81
CA ASP A 106 15.58 -1.59 -20.65
C ASP A 106 15.20 -0.09 -20.61
N SER A 107 13.90 0.23 -20.68
CA SER A 107 13.43 1.60 -20.61
C SER A 107 13.41 2.10 -19.16
N ARG A 108 14.04 3.25 -18.93
CA ARG A 108 14.06 3.90 -17.62
C ARG A 108 12.86 4.81 -17.46
N HIS A 109 12.25 4.79 -16.29
CA HIS A 109 11.15 5.67 -15.90
C HIS A 109 11.62 6.64 -14.82
N HIS A 110 11.08 7.86 -14.83
CA HIS A 110 11.30 8.82 -13.75
C HIS A 110 10.48 8.35 -12.54
N LEU A 111 11.13 8.00 -11.43
CA LEU A 111 10.48 7.40 -10.25
C LEU A 111 9.56 8.36 -9.52
N GLN A 112 9.70 9.67 -9.75
CA GLN A 112 9.02 10.69 -8.96
C GLN A 112 9.30 10.41 -7.47
N SER A 113 8.32 10.61 -6.59
CA SER A 113 8.49 10.42 -5.15
C SER A 113 8.89 9.02 -4.69
N ALA A 114 8.87 7.98 -5.53
CA ALA A 114 9.48 6.70 -5.18
C ALA A 114 11.01 6.80 -4.97
N THR A 115 11.65 7.86 -5.50
CA THR A 115 13.06 8.22 -5.24
C THR A 115 13.36 8.38 -3.75
N LYS A 116 12.40 8.87 -2.96
CA LYS A 116 12.58 9.15 -1.53
C LYS A 116 12.96 7.88 -0.76
N SER A 117 12.32 6.75 -1.07
CA SER A 117 12.63 5.47 -0.43
C SER A 117 14.07 5.01 -0.71
N VAL A 118 14.61 5.31 -1.90
CA VAL A 118 16.03 5.06 -2.23
C VAL A 118 16.94 6.00 -1.43
N THR A 119 16.60 7.29 -1.33
CA THR A 119 17.33 8.26 -0.50
C THR A 119 17.36 7.83 0.97
N SER A 120 16.24 7.37 1.51
CA SER A 120 16.14 6.80 2.87
C SER A 120 17.08 5.61 3.06
N ALA A 121 17.16 4.69 2.09
CA ALA A 121 18.14 3.60 2.14
C ALA A 121 19.60 4.11 2.19
N LEU A 122 19.94 5.17 1.45
CA LEU A 122 21.28 5.76 1.51
C LEU A 122 21.60 6.37 2.90
N VAL A 123 20.61 6.94 3.58
CA VAL A 123 20.74 7.40 4.97
C VAL A 123 21.00 6.21 5.91
N GLY A 124 20.26 5.12 5.74
CA GLY A 124 20.45 3.88 6.51
C GLY A 124 21.85 3.28 6.33
N ILE A 125 22.35 3.27 5.09
CA ILE A 125 23.73 2.89 4.77
C ILE A 125 24.72 3.81 5.49
N ALA A 126 24.54 5.13 5.41
CA ALA A 126 25.43 6.08 6.08
C ALA A 126 25.45 5.88 7.61
N LEU A 127 24.32 5.50 8.21
CA LEU A 127 24.24 5.15 9.62
C LEU A 127 24.98 3.84 9.93
N ARG A 128 24.80 2.80 9.13
CA ARG A 128 25.54 1.52 9.26
C ARG A 128 27.05 1.71 9.14
N GLU A 129 27.50 2.55 8.20
CA GLU A 129 28.92 2.89 8.02
C GLU A 129 29.48 3.79 9.13
N GLY A 130 28.65 4.20 10.10
CA GLY A 130 29.05 5.07 11.20
C GLY A 130 29.31 6.52 10.80
N LEU A 131 28.86 6.94 9.61
CA LEU A 131 28.93 8.33 9.14
C LEU A 131 27.84 9.20 9.79
N ILE A 132 26.73 8.57 10.16
CA ILE A 132 25.65 9.15 10.98
C ILE A 132 25.62 8.35 12.29
N ALA A 133 25.64 9.05 13.42
CA ALA A 133 25.69 8.45 14.75
C ALA A 133 24.33 7.94 15.25
N SER A 134 23.24 8.67 14.95
CA SER A 134 21.87 8.28 15.31
C SER A 134 20.85 9.05 14.47
N VAL A 135 19.64 8.50 14.34
CA VAL A 135 18.46 9.23 13.82
C VAL A 135 18.03 10.39 14.73
N ASP A 136 18.48 10.40 15.99
CA ASP A 136 18.24 11.50 16.94
C ASP A 136 19.15 12.72 16.72
N GLN A 137 20.15 12.62 15.83
CA GLN A 137 20.99 13.78 15.52
C GLN A 137 20.14 14.90 14.93
N THR A 138 20.46 16.14 15.30
CA THR A 138 19.69 17.27 14.83
C THR A 138 20.09 17.63 13.40
N MET A 139 19.13 18.08 12.60
CA MET A 139 19.35 18.58 11.24
C MET A 139 20.48 19.62 11.22
N VAL A 140 20.51 20.51 12.22
CA VAL A 140 21.48 21.61 12.29
C VAL A 140 22.92 21.14 12.49
N ASP A 141 23.15 19.96 13.11
CA ASP A 141 24.49 19.38 13.29
C ASP A 141 25.18 19.14 11.93
N PHE A 142 24.39 18.75 10.93
CA PHE A 142 24.88 18.49 9.58
C PHE A 142 25.11 19.77 8.76
N PHE A 143 24.52 20.91 9.14
CA PHE A 143 24.59 22.16 8.36
C PHE A 143 25.24 23.33 9.13
N HIS A 144 26.16 23.02 10.04
CA HIS A 144 26.89 24.01 10.86
C HIS A 144 27.73 25.03 10.07
N ASP A 145 28.02 24.77 8.80
CA ASP A 145 28.71 25.65 7.85
C ASP A 145 27.77 26.62 7.10
N ARG A 146 26.45 26.49 7.30
CA ARG A 146 25.43 27.34 6.68
C ARG A 146 24.88 28.33 7.69
N ASN A 147 24.50 29.51 7.19
CA ASN A 147 23.74 30.48 7.96
C ASN A 147 22.24 30.19 7.74
N ILE A 148 21.56 29.68 8.77
CA ILE A 148 20.15 29.26 8.69
C ILE A 148 19.25 30.39 9.16
N GLU A 149 18.33 30.85 8.31
CA GLU A 149 17.28 31.80 8.70
C GLU A 149 16.17 31.11 9.51
N ASN A 150 15.40 31.91 10.27
CA ASN A 150 14.28 31.42 11.08
C ASN A 150 14.66 30.31 12.08
N LEU A 151 15.90 30.34 12.60
CA LEU A 151 16.44 29.36 13.54
C LEU A 151 15.93 29.60 14.97
N ASP A 152 14.67 29.24 15.22
CA ASP A 152 14.11 29.17 16.58
C ASP A 152 14.44 27.83 17.28
N ALA A 153 14.01 27.68 18.53
CA ALA A 153 14.27 26.47 19.32
C ALA A 153 13.65 25.20 18.70
N ARG A 154 12.56 25.33 17.95
CA ARG A 154 11.86 24.22 17.30
C ARG A 154 12.68 23.74 16.11
N LYS A 155 13.17 24.67 15.28
CA LYS A 155 14.07 24.33 14.16
C LYS A 155 15.37 23.68 14.61
N GLN A 156 15.94 24.14 15.73
CA GLN A 156 17.13 23.52 16.33
C GLN A 156 16.88 22.08 16.80
N ALA A 157 15.63 21.72 17.10
CA ALA A 157 15.25 20.41 17.61
C ALA A 157 14.83 19.41 16.53
N ILE A 158 14.73 19.81 15.25
CA ILE A 158 14.43 18.88 14.14
C ILE A 158 15.52 17.80 14.10
N THR A 159 15.12 16.55 14.27
CA THR A 159 16.01 15.38 14.17
C THR A 159 16.03 14.79 12.77
N LEU A 160 16.99 13.91 12.49
CA LEU A 160 17.01 13.11 11.27
C LEU A 160 15.77 12.21 11.16
N GLU A 161 15.27 11.66 12.28
CA GLU A 161 14.00 10.92 12.32
C GLU A 161 12.85 11.79 11.83
N ASN A 162 12.74 13.04 12.28
CA ASN A 162 11.68 13.95 11.82
C ASN A 162 11.74 14.20 10.30
N LEU A 163 12.94 14.29 9.73
CA LEU A 163 13.11 14.40 8.27
C LEU A 163 12.67 13.12 7.55
N LEU A 164 13.04 11.95 8.07
CA LEU A 164 12.70 10.65 7.50
C LEU A 164 11.18 10.38 7.55
N THR A 165 10.51 10.80 8.62
CA THR A 165 9.07 10.61 8.81
C THR A 165 8.21 11.75 8.30
N MET A 166 8.79 12.81 7.69
CA MET A 166 8.07 14.02 7.27
C MET A 166 7.24 14.65 8.39
N SER A 167 7.84 14.77 9.57
CA SER A 167 7.25 15.42 10.75
C SER A 167 8.11 16.56 11.25
N ASP A 168 8.85 17.23 10.37
CA ASP A 168 9.79 18.29 10.69
C ASP A 168 9.13 19.58 11.23
N GLY A 169 7.87 19.85 10.86
CA GLY A 169 7.11 21.00 11.35
C GLY A 169 7.44 22.34 10.66
N MET A 170 8.25 22.35 9.60
CA MET A 170 8.48 23.53 8.77
C MET A 170 7.18 23.96 8.07
N ASP A 171 7.08 25.25 7.80
CA ASP A 171 5.96 25.84 7.06
C ASP A 171 6.08 25.48 5.58
N TRP A 172 5.51 24.33 5.20
CA TRP A 172 5.66 23.74 3.88
C TRP A 172 4.31 23.47 3.22
N HIS A 173 4.07 24.10 2.07
CA HIS A 173 2.78 24.15 1.37
C HIS A 173 2.83 23.45 0.00
N GLU A 174 3.32 22.22 -0.03
CA GLU A 174 3.46 21.44 -1.27
C GLU A 174 2.14 20.84 -1.73
N LEU A 175 1.29 20.35 -0.81
CA LEU A 175 -0.01 19.77 -1.14
C LEU A 175 -1.16 20.80 -1.08
N ASP A 176 -0.91 21.99 -0.51
CA ASP A 176 -1.93 23.04 -0.36
C ASP A 176 -2.18 23.81 -1.67
N TYR A 177 -1.24 23.77 -2.60
CA TYR A 177 -1.30 24.49 -3.87
C TYR A 177 -0.87 23.59 -5.04
N PRO A 178 -1.43 23.76 -6.25
CA PRO A 178 -0.91 23.11 -7.44
C PRO A 178 0.59 23.36 -7.63
N TYR A 179 1.34 22.40 -8.18
CA TYR A 179 2.80 22.53 -8.33
C TYR A 179 3.25 23.70 -9.21
N ASN A 180 2.39 24.20 -10.10
CA ASN A 180 2.68 25.38 -10.93
C ASN A 180 2.25 26.71 -10.28
N ASP A 181 1.68 26.67 -9.07
CA ASP A 181 1.33 27.87 -8.32
C ASP A 181 2.61 28.46 -7.67
N PRO A 182 2.87 29.77 -7.80
CA PRO A 182 4.05 30.40 -7.22
C PRO A 182 4.12 30.33 -5.69
N ARG A 183 3.00 30.01 -5.00
CA ARG A 183 2.96 29.81 -3.54
C ARG A 183 3.40 28.41 -3.12
N ASN A 184 3.47 27.45 -4.04
CA ASN A 184 3.89 26.09 -3.75
C ASN A 184 5.39 26.06 -3.37
N THR A 185 5.69 25.56 -2.17
CA THR A 185 7.06 25.57 -1.63
C THR A 185 8.01 24.63 -2.38
N LEU A 186 7.51 23.51 -2.92
CA LEU A 186 8.30 22.64 -3.79
C LEU A 186 8.68 23.36 -5.09
N GLY A 187 7.73 24.05 -5.72
CA GLY A 187 8.00 24.84 -6.93
C GLY A 187 9.00 25.98 -6.69
N GLN A 188 8.92 26.65 -5.54
CA GLN A 188 9.90 27.65 -5.11
C GLN A 188 11.29 27.05 -4.90
N MET A 189 11.38 25.89 -4.25
CA MET A 189 12.62 25.15 -4.03
C MET A 189 13.30 24.78 -5.36
N TRP A 190 12.56 24.19 -6.30
CA TRP A 190 13.09 23.77 -7.61
C TRP A 190 13.66 24.93 -8.44
N THR A 191 13.13 26.14 -8.27
CA THR A 191 13.57 27.34 -8.99
C THR A 191 14.57 28.20 -8.20
N SER A 192 14.88 27.81 -6.96
CA SER A 192 15.82 28.52 -6.11
C SER A 192 17.28 28.39 -6.61
N ARG A 193 18.13 29.34 -6.18
CA ARG A 193 19.57 29.32 -6.51
C ARG A 193 20.36 28.32 -5.67
N ASP A 194 19.84 27.93 -4.53
CA ASP A 194 20.39 26.94 -3.62
C ASP A 194 19.20 26.24 -2.94
N ALA A 195 18.86 25.05 -3.43
CA ALA A 195 17.71 24.29 -2.96
C ALA A 195 17.82 23.93 -1.47
N LEU A 196 19.01 23.53 -0.99
CA LEU A 196 19.21 23.19 0.42
C LEU A 196 19.05 24.43 1.30
N GLN A 197 19.62 25.57 0.90
CA GLN A 197 19.46 26.81 1.65
C GLN A 197 17.99 27.25 1.72
N HIS A 198 17.26 27.15 0.61
CA HIS A 198 15.84 27.50 0.57
C HIS A 198 15.01 26.70 1.58
N ILE A 199 15.28 25.40 1.72
CA ILE A 199 14.59 24.55 2.70
C ILE A 199 15.04 24.91 4.12
N LEU A 200 16.35 25.07 4.35
CA LEU A 200 16.90 25.44 5.65
C LEU A 200 16.33 26.77 6.16
N ASP A 201 16.02 27.71 5.27
CA ASP A 201 15.52 29.04 5.62
C ASP A 201 13.99 29.09 5.87
N GLN A 202 13.24 27.99 5.65
CA GLN A 202 11.77 28.00 5.85
C GLN A 202 11.38 28.36 7.30
N PRO A 203 10.31 29.12 7.56
CA PRO A 203 9.85 29.30 8.94
C PRO A 203 9.30 27.99 9.52
N MET A 204 9.18 27.93 10.86
CA MET A 204 8.53 26.81 11.55
C MET A 204 7.05 27.10 11.77
N ALA A 205 6.19 26.16 11.37
CA ALA A 205 4.75 26.22 11.63
C ALA A 205 4.36 25.48 12.92
N ARG A 206 5.04 24.37 13.24
CA ARG A 206 4.67 23.42 14.31
C ARG A 206 5.89 22.92 15.08
N GLU A 207 5.67 22.13 16.13
CA GLU A 207 6.76 21.40 16.80
C GLU A 207 7.20 20.19 15.95
N PRO A 208 8.51 19.89 15.87
CA PRO A 208 8.97 18.65 15.24
C PRO A 208 8.39 17.42 15.94
N GLY A 209 7.99 16.43 15.15
CA GLY A 209 7.34 15.20 15.62
C GLY A 209 5.84 15.33 15.91
N GLU A 210 5.27 16.54 15.92
CA GLU A 210 3.87 16.78 16.30
C GLU A 210 2.88 16.17 15.32
N GLN A 211 3.15 16.32 14.02
CA GLN A 211 2.24 15.92 12.94
C GLN A 211 3.03 15.53 11.69
N TRP A 212 2.51 14.56 10.94
CA TRP A 212 2.93 14.29 9.58
C TRP A 212 2.42 15.35 8.60
N ALA A 213 3.33 15.87 7.78
CA ALA A 213 3.01 16.78 6.67
C ALA A 213 3.94 16.49 5.50
N TYR A 214 3.38 16.11 4.35
CA TYR A 214 4.19 15.75 3.19
C TYR A 214 5.13 16.88 2.76
N ASN A 215 6.44 16.60 2.77
CA ASN A 215 7.47 17.60 2.54
C ASN A 215 8.65 17.02 1.75
N SER A 216 8.66 17.25 0.44
CA SER A 216 9.76 16.84 -0.45
C SER A 216 11.09 17.53 -0.12
N GLY A 217 11.06 18.71 0.52
CA GLY A 217 12.26 19.39 1.02
C GLY A 217 13.04 18.56 2.05
N THR A 218 12.37 17.78 2.90
CA THR A 218 13.07 16.87 3.85
C THR A 218 13.95 15.85 3.11
N SER A 219 13.48 15.34 1.96
CA SER A 219 14.20 14.36 1.17
C SER A 219 15.44 14.96 0.50
N MET A 220 15.33 16.23 0.07
CA MET A 220 16.47 17.02 -0.41
C MET A 220 17.53 17.20 0.67
N LEU A 221 17.12 17.53 1.91
CA LEU A 221 18.05 17.63 3.04
C LEU A 221 18.74 16.30 3.34
N LEU A 222 18.01 15.18 3.33
CA LEU A 222 18.59 13.85 3.54
C LEU A 222 19.66 13.50 2.50
N GLY A 223 19.40 13.78 1.21
CA GLY A 223 20.39 13.61 0.15
C GLY A 223 21.63 14.46 0.39
N GLY A 224 21.45 15.74 0.73
CA GLY A 224 22.55 16.65 1.06
C GLY A 224 23.34 16.23 2.31
N ILE A 225 22.66 15.65 3.32
CA ILE A 225 23.31 15.09 4.51
C ILE A 225 24.21 13.92 4.11
N VAL A 226 23.71 12.98 3.29
CA VAL A 226 24.51 11.83 2.80
C VAL A 226 25.74 12.29 2.03
N GLU A 227 25.61 13.23 1.09
CA GLU A 227 26.77 13.78 0.36
C GLU A 227 27.80 14.38 1.31
N LYS A 228 27.34 15.09 2.33
CA LYS A 228 28.22 15.77 3.27
C LYS A 228 28.96 14.84 4.21
N VAL A 229 28.27 13.85 4.79
CA VAL A 229 28.90 12.92 5.75
C VAL A 229 29.79 11.90 5.05
N SER A 230 29.47 11.54 3.80
CA SER A 230 30.33 10.68 2.97
C SER A 230 31.50 11.42 2.33
N GLY A 231 31.35 12.73 2.07
CA GLY A 231 32.30 13.51 1.28
C GLY A 231 32.31 13.12 -0.20
N GLN A 232 31.29 12.40 -0.68
CA GLN A 232 31.15 11.91 -2.05
C GLN A 232 29.94 12.57 -2.73
N ASP A 233 29.97 12.63 -4.06
CA ASP A 233 28.77 12.92 -4.88
C ASP A 233 27.71 11.82 -4.64
N LEU A 234 26.43 12.21 -4.50
CA LEU A 234 25.39 11.29 -4.04
C LEU A 234 25.24 10.06 -4.93
N LEU A 235 25.34 10.23 -6.25
CA LEU A 235 25.23 9.13 -7.19
C LEU A 235 26.44 8.18 -7.09
N VAL A 236 27.63 8.72 -6.79
CA VAL A 236 28.82 7.89 -6.54
C VAL A 236 28.61 7.05 -5.29
N PHE A 237 28.19 7.66 -4.18
CA PHE A 237 27.87 6.94 -2.95
C PHE A 237 26.79 5.87 -3.18
N ALA A 238 25.72 6.22 -3.88
CA ALA A 238 24.62 5.31 -4.20
C ALA A 238 25.08 4.13 -5.07
N ARG A 239 25.94 4.36 -6.07
CA ARG A 239 26.51 3.28 -6.88
C ARG A 239 27.34 2.30 -6.06
N GLU A 240 28.29 2.83 -5.30
CA GLU A 240 29.23 2.01 -4.54
C GLU A 240 28.55 1.21 -3.42
N GLN A 241 27.57 1.82 -2.75
CA GLN A 241 27.00 1.25 -1.53
C GLN A 241 25.66 0.54 -1.73
N LEU A 242 24.89 0.88 -2.77
CA LEU A 242 23.55 0.34 -2.99
C LEU A 242 23.37 -0.26 -4.38
N PHE A 243 23.58 0.51 -5.45
CA PHE A 243 23.18 0.09 -6.80
C PHE A 243 24.04 -1.06 -7.34
N ASP A 244 25.37 -0.89 -7.39
CA ASP A 244 26.26 -1.93 -7.92
C ASP A 244 26.18 -3.22 -7.07
N PRO A 245 26.16 -3.16 -5.71
CA PRO A 245 26.02 -4.35 -4.88
C PRO A 245 24.77 -5.19 -5.13
N ILE A 246 23.65 -4.59 -5.55
CA ILE A 246 22.40 -5.32 -5.80
C ILE A 246 22.09 -5.49 -7.31
N GLY A 247 23.05 -5.14 -8.17
CA GLY A 247 22.93 -5.28 -9.62
C GLY A 247 21.97 -4.30 -10.28
N ILE A 248 21.73 -3.13 -9.68
CA ILE A 248 21.05 -2.03 -10.37
C ILE A 248 22.00 -1.47 -11.43
N GLY A 249 21.50 -1.36 -12.65
CA GLY A 249 22.27 -0.91 -13.80
C GLY A 249 22.51 0.61 -13.86
N THR A 250 22.63 1.14 -15.08
CA THR A 250 22.83 2.57 -15.29
C THR A 250 21.56 3.35 -15.00
N VAL A 251 21.61 4.23 -14.00
CA VAL A 251 20.55 5.21 -13.67
C VAL A 251 20.89 6.60 -14.19
N ASP A 252 19.86 7.41 -14.45
CA ASP A 252 19.99 8.87 -14.51
C ASP A 252 19.43 9.46 -13.21
N TRP A 253 19.96 10.60 -12.76
CA TRP A 253 19.43 11.28 -11.57
C TRP A 253 19.54 12.78 -11.78
N ASP A 254 18.37 13.44 -11.85
CA ASP A 254 18.29 14.87 -12.12
C ASP A 254 18.94 15.69 -11.00
N LYS A 255 19.49 16.84 -11.38
CA LYS A 255 20.09 17.82 -10.47
C LYS A 255 19.32 19.13 -10.52
N THR A 256 19.19 19.74 -9.35
CA THR A 256 18.77 21.13 -9.18
C THR A 256 19.72 22.08 -9.91
N VAL A 257 19.28 23.33 -10.12
CA VAL A 257 20.13 24.40 -10.67
C VAL A 257 21.41 24.61 -9.84
N SER A 258 21.33 24.38 -8.52
CA SER A 258 22.45 24.43 -7.58
C SER A 258 23.39 23.21 -7.62
N GLY A 259 23.08 22.18 -8.39
CA GLY A 259 23.92 20.99 -8.55
C GLY A 259 23.68 19.85 -7.54
N TYR A 260 22.74 20.01 -6.60
CA TYR A 260 22.26 18.92 -5.74
C TYR A 260 21.35 17.99 -6.52
N TYR A 261 21.46 16.69 -6.28
CA TYR A 261 20.50 15.71 -6.83
C TYR A 261 19.10 15.96 -6.29
N HIS A 262 18.10 15.76 -7.14
CA HIS A 262 16.69 15.71 -6.76
C HIS A 262 16.40 14.42 -5.99
N SER A 263 16.88 14.32 -4.75
CA SER A 263 16.68 13.15 -3.88
C SER A 263 15.24 13.01 -3.38
N ASP A 264 14.39 13.97 -3.71
CA ASP A 264 12.95 13.93 -3.54
C ASP A 264 12.20 13.23 -4.69
N GLY A 265 12.77 13.18 -5.90
CA GLY A 265 11.98 12.80 -7.07
C GLY A 265 12.71 12.36 -8.35
N GLY A 266 13.95 12.80 -8.55
CA GLY A 266 14.58 12.83 -9.88
C GLY A 266 15.32 11.58 -10.34
N LEU A 267 15.16 10.44 -9.67
CA LEU A 267 15.87 9.20 -10.03
C LEU A 267 15.16 8.49 -11.18
N TYR A 268 15.93 7.97 -12.13
CA TYR A 268 15.45 7.14 -13.23
C TYR A 268 15.98 5.72 -13.15
N MET A 269 15.08 4.72 -13.14
CA MET A 269 15.45 3.31 -13.11
C MET A 269 14.61 2.49 -14.10
N THR A 270 15.12 1.33 -14.50
CA THR A 270 14.28 0.34 -15.20
C THR A 270 13.30 -0.31 -14.21
N PRO A 271 12.14 -0.80 -14.67
CA PRO A 271 11.20 -1.52 -13.79
C PRO A 271 11.84 -2.73 -13.11
N ARG A 272 12.77 -3.42 -13.78
CA ARG A 272 13.53 -4.54 -13.19
C ARG A 272 14.49 -4.10 -12.09
N ASP A 273 15.09 -2.93 -12.21
CA ASP A 273 15.92 -2.34 -11.15
C ASP A 273 15.09 -1.85 -9.97
N MET A 274 13.91 -1.28 -10.22
CA MET A 274 12.93 -0.97 -9.17
C MET A 274 12.56 -2.24 -8.39
N ALA A 275 12.35 -3.36 -9.09
CA ALA A 275 12.06 -4.64 -8.45
C ALA A 275 13.24 -5.14 -7.60
N ARG A 276 14.50 -4.89 -7.99
CA ARG A 276 15.69 -5.25 -7.18
C ARG A 276 15.71 -4.48 -5.88
N PHE A 277 15.40 -3.18 -5.92
CA PHE A 277 15.29 -2.36 -4.72
C PHE A 277 14.18 -2.86 -3.79
N GLY A 278 12.98 -3.15 -4.31
CA GLY A 278 11.92 -3.78 -3.53
C GLY A 278 12.32 -5.15 -2.95
N TYR A 279 13.08 -5.94 -3.73
CA TYR A 279 13.56 -7.25 -3.31
C TYR A 279 14.63 -7.17 -2.22
N LEU A 280 15.50 -6.17 -2.23
CA LEU A 280 16.41 -5.89 -1.12
C LEU A 280 15.62 -5.66 0.18
N MET A 281 14.57 -4.85 0.12
CA MET A 281 13.72 -4.56 1.29
C MET A 281 12.96 -5.82 1.75
N LEU A 282 12.41 -6.60 0.82
CA LEU A 282 11.78 -7.91 1.11
C LEU A 282 12.74 -8.87 1.83
N ASN A 283 14.03 -8.76 1.53
CA ASN A 283 15.11 -9.57 2.10
C ASN A 283 15.73 -8.96 3.36
N GLN A 284 15.03 -8.03 4.03
CA GLN A 284 15.52 -7.44 5.29
C GLN A 284 16.92 -6.82 5.12
N GLY A 285 17.15 -6.19 3.97
CA GLY A 285 18.38 -5.46 3.69
C GLY A 285 19.58 -6.34 3.33
N THR A 286 19.42 -7.67 3.28
CA THR A 286 20.48 -8.60 2.88
C THR A 286 20.42 -8.91 1.38
N TRP A 287 21.58 -8.93 0.74
CA TRP A 287 21.75 -9.30 -0.67
C TRP A 287 22.96 -10.23 -0.83
N GLU A 288 22.77 -11.44 -1.37
CA GLU A 288 23.85 -12.43 -1.54
C GLU A 288 24.67 -12.71 -0.26
N GLY A 289 23.99 -12.68 0.89
CA GLY A 289 24.64 -12.85 2.20
C GLY A 289 25.43 -11.63 2.69
N ARG A 290 25.44 -10.53 1.93
CA ARG A 290 25.95 -9.22 2.37
C ARG A 290 24.79 -8.39 2.92
N GLU A 291 24.97 -7.89 4.13
CA GLU A 291 24.08 -6.87 4.69
C GLU A 291 24.32 -5.53 3.95
N ILE A 292 23.33 -5.05 3.19
CA ILE A 292 23.33 -3.74 2.51
C ILE A 292 22.59 -2.71 3.36
N LEU A 293 21.50 -3.11 4.01
CA LEU A 293 20.83 -2.37 5.08
C LEU A 293 20.73 -3.32 6.27
N THR A 294 20.82 -2.81 7.50
CA THR A 294 20.58 -3.66 8.66
C THR A 294 19.09 -4.02 8.71
N PRO A 295 18.72 -5.22 9.22
CA PRO A 295 17.31 -5.57 9.41
C PRO A 295 16.56 -4.53 10.27
N GLU A 296 17.22 -3.98 11.29
CA GLU A 296 16.65 -2.94 12.14
C GLU A 296 16.32 -1.67 11.36
N TRP A 297 17.13 -1.30 10.36
CA TRP A 297 16.84 -0.16 9.50
C TRP A 297 15.64 -0.42 8.60
N VAL A 298 15.52 -1.64 8.04
CA VAL A 298 14.37 -2.03 7.21
C VAL A 298 13.10 -1.98 8.04
N ASP A 299 13.08 -2.63 9.20
CA ASP A 299 11.93 -2.64 10.10
C ASP A 299 11.56 -1.23 10.58
N ALA A 300 12.55 -0.41 10.94
CA ALA A 300 12.32 0.98 11.34
C ALA A 300 11.82 1.83 10.16
N SER A 301 12.23 1.53 8.93
CA SER A 301 11.83 2.27 7.75
C SER A 301 10.39 1.97 7.32
N THR A 302 9.93 0.74 7.53
CA THR A 302 8.63 0.26 7.04
C THR A 302 7.58 0.11 8.15
N ARG A 303 7.89 0.46 9.40
CA ARG A 303 6.88 0.61 10.46
C ARG A 303 6.10 1.91 10.31
N THR A 304 4.83 1.89 10.72
CA THR A 304 3.97 3.08 10.74
C THR A 304 4.27 3.96 11.95
N TYR A 305 4.74 5.19 11.73
CA TYR A 305 4.89 6.21 12.78
C TYR A 305 3.69 7.14 12.84
N TYR A 306 3.13 7.45 11.67
CA TYR A 306 2.00 8.35 11.52
C TYR A 306 0.93 7.72 10.64
N ASP A 307 -0.33 7.85 11.05
CA ASP A 307 -1.50 7.55 10.24
C ASP A 307 -1.74 8.72 9.27
N THR A 308 -1.83 8.41 7.98
CA THR A 308 -2.07 9.39 6.91
C THR A 308 -3.52 9.37 6.41
N GLY A 309 -4.38 8.60 7.08
CA GLY A 309 -5.80 8.42 6.78
C GLY A 309 -6.06 7.21 5.88
N ASN A 310 -7.32 6.76 5.81
CA ASN A 310 -7.80 5.70 4.92
C ASN A 310 -7.00 4.37 5.00
N GLY A 311 -6.54 3.99 6.20
CA GLY A 311 -5.77 2.76 6.40
C GLY A 311 -4.32 2.82 5.89
N THR A 312 -3.84 4.01 5.55
CA THR A 312 -2.46 4.26 5.12
C THR A 312 -1.69 4.93 6.24
N GLY A 313 -0.39 4.66 6.29
CA GLY A 313 0.52 5.33 7.20
C GLY A 313 1.86 5.63 6.55
N TYR A 314 2.76 6.22 7.33
CA TYR A 314 4.08 6.64 6.84
C TYR A 314 5.21 6.21 7.78
N GLY A 315 6.29 5.72 7.17
CA GLY A 315 7.55 5.32 7.81
C GLY A 315 8.71 6.24 7.44
N TYR A 316 9.93 5.71 7.35
CA TYR A 316 11.10 6.46 6.88
C TYR A 316 11.09 6.57 5.35
N GLN A 317 10.28 7.48 4.84
CA GLN A 317 10.04 7.70 3.41
C GLN A 317 9.45 6.47 2.68
N TRP A 318 8.65 5.69 3.40
CA TRP A 318 7.86 4.58 2.88
C TRP A 318 6.39 4.79 3.26
N TRP A 319 5.49 4.56 2.31
CA TRP A 319 4.08 4.40 2.61
C TRP A 319 3.86 3.02 3.21
N THR A 320 3.07 2.93 4.28
CA THR A 320 2.80 1.69 5.00
C THR A 320 1.32 1.37 4.97
N PHE A 321 0.99 0.10 4.83
CA PHE A 321 -0.38 -0.41 4.82
C PHE A 321 -0.50 -1.50 5.89
N PRO A 322 -0.66 -1.12 7.16
CA PRO A 322 -0.55 -2.04 8.31
C PRO A 322 -1.54 -3.20 8.23
N ASP A 323 -2.76 -2.97 7.72
CA ASP A 323 -3.77 -4.02 7.57
C ASP A 323 -3.40 -5.04 6.49
N MET A 324 -2.62 -4.61 5.51
CA MET A 324 -2.11 -5.42 4.41
C MET A 324 -0.76 -6.06 4.73
N GLN A 325 -0.13 -5.68 5.86
CA GLN A 325 1.27 -5.94 6.18
C GLN A 325 2.18 -5.68 4.97
N ALA A 326 1.92 -4.58 4.28
CA ALA A 326 2.61 -4.18 3.07
C ALA A 326 3.16 -2.76 3.23
N TYR A 327 4.13 -2.43 2.39
CA TYR A 327 4.67 -1.08 2.28
C TYR A 327 5.04 -0.79 0.84
N SER A 328 5.08 0.49 0.46
CA SER A 328 5.44 0.89 -0.88
C SER A 328 6.25 2.19 -0.97
N ALA A 329 7.11 2.23 -1.98
CA ALA A 329 7.61 3.48 -2.52
C ALA A 329 6.59 3.94 -3.57
N HIS A 330 6.03 5.14 -3.41
CA HIS A 330 4.97 5.67 -4.28
C HIS A 330 5.43 7.02 -4.85
N GLY A 331 5.51 7.08 -6.17
CA GLY A 331 5.71 8.28 -6.96
C GLY A 331 4.47 8.65 -7.76
N HIS A 332 4.26 9.97 -7.92
CA HIS A 332 3.27 10.55 -8.82
C HIS A 332 3.30 9.86 -10.19
N TYR A 333 2.17 9.81 -10.88
CA TYR A 333 2.03 9.05 -12.12
C TYR A 333 2.17 7.54 -11.95
N GLU A 334 1.78 7.05 -10.77
CA GLU A 334 1.67 5.62 -10.49
C GLU A 334 2.99 4.86 -10.68
N GLN A 335 4.08 5.45 -10.17
CA GLN A 335 5.41 4.80 -10.05
C GLN A 335 5.51 4.09 -8.70
N TRP A 336 5.22 2.79 -8.66
CA TRP A 336 5.12 2.04 -7.40
C TRP A 336 6.14 0.92 -7.31
N ILE A 337 6.69 0.75 -6.12
CA ILE A 337 7.38 -0.47 -5.67
C ILE A 337 6.64 -0.93 -4.43
N VAL A 338 5.84 -1.98 -4.55
CA VAL A 338 5.08 -2.57 -3.44
C VAL A 338 5.78 -3.83 -2.96
N VAL A 339 5.90 -3.97 -1.65
CA VAL A 339 6.49 -5.14 -1.02
C VAL A 339 5.49 -5.73 -0.03
N VAL A 340 5.26 -7.04 -0.15
CA VAL A 340 4.37 -7.81 0.74
C VAL A 340 5.19 -8.98 1.31
N PRO A 341 5.86 -8.79 2.47
CA PRO A 341 6.79 -9.77 3.04
C PRO A 341 6.19 -11.16 3.27
N GLU A 342 5.00 -11.21 3.87
CA GLU A 342 4.27 -12.45 4.16
C GLU A 342 3.90 -13.23 2.89
N ALA A 343 3.78 -12.55 1.75
CA ALA A 343 3.54 -13.16 0.45
C ALA A 343 4.84 -13.38 -0.35
N ASP A 344 6.03 -13.09 0.21
CA ASP A 344 7.33 -13.09 -0.50
C ASP A 344 7.21 -12.55 -1.94
N LEU A 345 6.63 -11.34 -2.02
CA LEU A 345 6.11 -10.69 -3.22
C LEU A 345 6.65 -9.25 -3.34
N VAL A 346 7.12 -8.90 -4.53
CA VAL A 346 7.39 -7.51 -4.94
C VAL A 346 6.61 -7.22 -6.22
N VAL A 347 5.91 -6.10 -6.24
CA VAL A 347 5.15 -5.64 -7.40
C VAL A 347 5.66 -4.27 -7.81
N VAL A 348 5.98 -4.10 -9.09
CA VAL A 348 6.37 -2.81 -9.66
C VAL A 348 5.32 -2.38 -10.66
N PHE A 349 4.94 -1.12 -10.57
CA PHE A 349 4.14 -0.45 -11.57
C PHE A 349 4.86 0.80 -12.06
N THR A 350 4.78 1.06 -13.35
CA THR A 350 5.08 2.37 -13.92
C THR A 350 3.96 2.76 -14.86
N GLY A 351 3.67 4.06 -14.97
CA GLY A 351 2.69 4.57 -15.91
C GLY A 351 2.75 6.08 -16.10
N ASN A 352 1.74 6.59 -16.78
CA ASN A 352 1.45 8.02 -16.88
C ASN A 352 -0.01 8.27 -16.48
N ILE A 353 -0.37 7.81 -15.29
CA ILE A 353 -1.73 7.84 -14.75
C ILE A 353 -1.78 8.97 -13.72
N PRO A 354 -2.49 10.08 -13.97
CA PRO A 354 -2.55 11.19 -13.01
C PRO A 354 -3.04 10.73 -11.62
N ASP A 355 -2.56 11.39 -10.57
CA ASP A 355 -3.06 11.13 -9.21
C ASP A 355 -4.54 11.59 -9.12
N GLU A 356 -5.45 10.64 -9.28
CA GLU A 356 -6.90 10.83 -9.14
C GLU A 356 -7.41 10.17 -7.84
N ALA A 357 -8.65 10.47 -7.45
CA ALA A 357 -9.25 9.90 -6.23
C ALA A 357 -9.37 8.36 -6.26
N VAL A 358 -9.23 7.73 -7.43
CA VAL A 358 -9.24 6.27 -7.61
C VAL A 358 -7.91 5.86 -8.21
N HIS A 359 -7.07 5.20 -7.41
CA HIS A 359 -5.80 4.63 -7.86
C HIS A 359 -6.05 3.27 -8.51
N PRO A 360 -5.96 3.13 -9.84
CA PRO A 360 -6.18 1.86 -10.52
C PRO A 360 -5.21 0.77 -10.07
N ILE A 361 -4.02 1.14 -9.62
CA ILE A 361 -3.02 0.21 -9.05
C ILE A 361 -3.56 -0.52 -7.82
N ASN A 362 -4.32 0.15 -6.94
CA ASN A 362 -4.91 -0.51 -5.78
C ASN A 362 -5.88 -1.61 -6.22
N THR A 363 -6.68 -1.35 -7.25
CA THR A 363 -7.56 -2.38 -7.84
C THR A 363 -6.73 -3.53 -8.42
N MET A 364 -5.67 -3.23 -9.18
CA MET A 364 -4.80 -4.26 -9.76
C MET A 364 -4.18 -5.15 -8.68
N LEU A 365 -3.64 -4.54 -7.62
CA LEU A 365 -3.02 -5.23 -6.50
C LEU A 365 -4.03 -6.07 -5.71
N LEU A 366 -5.14 -5.46 -5.27
CA LEU A 366 -6.10 -6.06 -4.33
C LEU A 366 -7.09 -7.03 -4.99
N ARG A 367 -7.41 -6.86 -6.28
CA ARG A 367 -8.38 -7.71 -6.98
C ARG A 367 -7.73 -8.86 -7.74
N TYR A 368 -6.49 -8.69 -8.19
CA TYR A 368 -5.87 -9.65 -9.09
C TYR A 368 -4.55 -10.19 -8.56
N ILE A 369 -3.58 -9.33 -8.22
CA ILE A 369 -2.23 -9.81 -7.89
C ILE A 369 -2.20 -10.52 -6.55
N LEU A 370 -2.69 -9.91 -5.47
CA LEU A 370 -2.75 -10.56 -4.17
C LEU A 370 -3.65 -11.82 -4.22
N PRO A 371 -4.91 -11.75 -4.67
CA PRO A 371 -5.75 -12.96 -4.77
C PRO A 371 -5.17 -14.09 -5.63
N SER A 372 -4.25 -13.79 -6.56
CA SER A 372 -3.58 -14.83 -7.33
C SER A 372 -2.63 -15.70 -6.49
N VAL A 373 -2.12 -15.23 -5.35
CA VAL A 373 -1.19 -15.99 -4.50
C VAL A 373 -1.96 -17.04 -3.69
N GLN A 374 -1.77 -18.32 -4.02
CA GLN A 374 -2.56 -19.44 -3.50
C GLN A 374 -2.21 -19.85 -2.06
N ASP A 375 -1.02 -19.48 -1.59
CA ASP A 375 -0.51 -19.79 -0.25
C ASP A 375 -0.52 -18.56 0.69
N LEU A 376 -1.30 -17.52 0.35
CA LEU A 376 -1.48 -16.36 1.21
C LEU A 376 -2.05 -16.78 2.58
N PRO A 377 -1.44 -16.34 3.69
CA PRO A 377 -2.02 -16.54 5.01
C PRO A 377 -3.44 -15.94 5.08
N ASP A 378 -4.39 -16.69 5.65
CA ASP A 378 -5.76 -16.21 5.88
C ASP A 378 -5.79 -14.86 6.60
N SER A 379 -4.82 -14.57 7.47
CA SER A 379 -4.72 -13.28 8.17
C SER A 379 -4.58 -12.07 7.26
N LEU A 380 -4.04 -12.24 6.04
CA LEU A 380 -4.00 -11.18 5.02
C LEU A 380 -5.32 -11.08 4.25
N LEU A 381 -5.93 -12.22 3.93
CA LEU A 381 -7.23 -12.27 3.24
C LEU A 381 -8.39 -11.77 4.12
N THR A 382 -8.33 -12.01 5.44
CA THR A 382 -9.41 -11.72 6.39
C THR A 382 -9.42 -10.26 6.87
N ARG A 383 -8.30 -9.54 6.78
CA ARG A 383 -8.19 -8.15 7.28
C ARG A 383 -8.59 -7.08 6.26
N GLN A 384 -8.63 -7.39 4.96
CA GLN A 384 -8.53 -6.37 3.91
C GLN A 384 -9.82 -5.84 3.27
N TYR A 385 -11.01 -6.44 3.48
CA TYR A 385 -12.21 -6.00 2.74
C TYR A 385 -13.33 -5.41 3.62
N ALA A 386 -13.31 -5.66 4.93
CA ALA A 386 -14.40 -5.23 5.82
C ALA A 386 -14.15 -3.87 6.53
N GLY A 387 -12.88 -3.46 6.69
CA GLY A 387 -12.52 -2.32 7.57
C GLY A 387 -12.50 -0.93 6.92
N HIS A 388 -12.39 -0.85 5.59
CA HIS A 388 -12.14 0.42 4.87
C HIS A 388 -13.32 0.93 4.03
N GLY A 389 -14.50 0.33 4.15
CA GLY A 389 -15.60 0.64 3.22
C GLY A 389 -15.30 0.28 1.76
N LEU A 390 -14.22 -0.47 1.52
CA LEU A 390 -13.91 -1.14 0.27
C LEU A 390 -14.45 -2.57 0.32
N THR A 391 -15.76 -2.72 0.57
CA THR A 391 -16.47 -3.88 0.04
C THR A 391 -16.54 -3.65 -1.46
N LEU A 392 -15.69 -4.35 -2.22
CA LEU A 392 -15.88 -4.46 -3.67
C LEU A 392 -17.08 -5.37 -3.94
N ASP A 393 -18.28 -4.91 -3.61
CA ASP A 393 -19.51 -5.49 -4.15
C ASP A 393 -19.64 -4.99 -5.58
N TYR A 394 -19.24 -5.83 -6.53
CA TYR A 394 -19.39 -5.53 -7.94
C TYR A 394 -20.85 -5.77 -8.38
N PRO A 395 -21.47 -4.84 -9.12
CA PRO A 395 -22.73 -5.10 -9.80
C PRO A 395 -22.54 -6.24 -10.82
N ALA A 396 -23.37 -7.27 -10.68
CA ALA A 396 -23.33 -8.54 -11.40
C ALA A 396 -23.67 -8.46 -12.90
N GLU A 397 -23.67 -7.29 -13.53
CA GLU A 397 -24.12 -7.12 -14.92
C GLU A 397 -23.02 -7.44 -15.96
N TYR A 398 -21.78 -7.71 -15.52
CA TYR A 398 -20.68 -8.18 -16.38
C TYR A 398 -20.20 -9.60 -16.08
N ILE A 399 -20.91 -10.33 -15.20
CA ILE A 399 -20.68 -11.77 -15.00
C ILE A 399 -21.59 -12.51 -15.98
N GLN A 400 -21.12 -12.73 -17.21
CA GLN A 400 -21.59 -13.91 -17.92
C GLN A 400 -21.05 -15.14 -17.18
N LEU A 401 -21.96 -15.74 -16.43
CA LEU A 401 -21.89 -17.07 -15.83
C LEU A 401 -21.06 -18.04 -16.66
N GLU A 402 -20.15 -18.76 -16.00
CA GLU A 402 -20.26 -20.21 -15.91
C GLU A 402 -19.47 -20.75 -14.69
N THR A 403 -20.22 -20.95 -13.61
CA THR A 403 -19.98 -21.77 -12.40
C THR A 403 -18.92 -21.39 -11.35
N PRO A 404 -19.34 -21.05 -10.10
CA PRO A 404 -18.50 -21.11 -8.91
C PRO A 404 -18.47 -22.53 -8.32
N LEU A 405 -17.35 -22.93 -7.71
CA LEU A 405 -17.26 -24.11 -6.84
C LEU A 405 -16.97 -23.69 -5.38
N PRO A 406 -17.34 -24.53 -4.41
CA PRO A 406 -18.04 -24.12 -3.20
C PRO A 406 -17.13 -23.94 -1.99
N GLY A 407 -17.54 -23.04 -1.12
CA GLY A 407 -17.02 -22.87 0.23
C GLY A 407 -18.02 -22.10 1.07
N ASN A 408 -19.10 -22.79 1.48
CA ASN A 408 -19.88 -22.36 2.63
C ASN A 408 -18.95 -22.28 3.84
N ASP A 409 -18.80 -21.09 4.42
CA ASP A 409 -18.96 -20.81 5.85
C ASP A 409 -18.41 -19.41 6.18
N ALA A 410 -19.28 -18.41 6.02
CA ALA A 410 -19.16 -17.13 6.70
C ALA A 410 -20.57 -16.67 7.11
N VAL A 411 -21.23 -17.49 7.94
CA VAL A 411 -22.40 -17.06 8.71
C VAL A 411 -21.98 -17.10 10.17
N THR A 412 -21.55 -15.95 10.70
CA THR A 412 -21.51 -15.75 12.16
C THR A 412 -22.85 -15.21 12.60
N ASP A 413 -23.60 -16.09 13.24
CA ASP A 413 -24.83 -15.83 14.00
C ASP A 413 -24.57 -14.75 15.06
N VAL A 414 -25.09 -13.54 14.85
CA VAL A 414 -25.20 -12.50 15.89
C VAL A 414 -26.58 -11.85 15.75
N GLY A 415 -27.43 -12.08 16.74
CA GLY A 415 -28.83 -11.68 16.73
C GLY A 415 -29.08 -10.20 16.46
N GLY A 416 -29.91 -9.96 15.45
CA GLY A 416 -30.88 -8.86 15.43
C GLY A 416 -30.35 -7.43 15.38
N MET A 417 -29.25 -7.14 14.68
CA MET A 417 -28.81 -5.76 14.41
C MET A 417 -28.86 -5.42 12.92
N VAL A 418 -29.37 -4.22 12.62
CA VAL A 418 -29.39 -3.60 11.29
C VAL A 418 -28.00 -3.05 10.97
N GLN A 419 -27.42 -3.43 9.83
CA GLN A 419 -26.21 -2.82 9.26
C GLN A 419 -26.60 -1.95 8.05
N LEU A 420 -26.16 -0.69 8.04
CA LEU A 420 -26.52 0.31 7.05
C LEU A 420 -25.26 0.71 6.27
N TYR A 421 -25.22 0.38 4.98
CA TYR A 421 -24.14 0.75 4.06
C TYR A 421 -24.58 1.92 3.17
N LEU A 422 -23.72 2.93 3.04
CA LEU A 422 -23.93 4.10 2.18
C LEU A 422 -22.71 4.24 1.28
N GLN A 423 -22.88 4.06 -0.02
CA GLN A 423 -21.82 4.17 -1.02
C GLN A 423 -22.13 5.30 -1.99
N TRP A 424 -21.13 6.15 -2.26
CA TRP A 424 -21.23 7.30 -3.17
C TRP A 424 -20.48 7.00 -4.47
N TYR A 425 -21.14 7.19 -5.61
CA TYR A 425 -20.56 7.01 -6.95
C TYR A 425 -20.25 8.35 -7.66
N PRO A 426 -19.37 8.40 -8.68
CA PRO A 426 -18.98 9.63 -9.40
C PRO A 426 -20.08 10.25 -10.28
N SER A 427 -21.25 9.62 -10.34
CA SER A 427 -22.53 10.19 -10.72
C SER A 427 -23.54 9.72 -9.67
N GLU A 428 -24.36 10.63 -9.16
CA GLU A 428 -25.17 10.58 -7.94
C GLU A 428 -26.01 9.29 -7.73
N VAL A 429 -25.39 8.22 -7.26
CA VAL A 429 -26.08 6.98 -6.87
C VAL A 429 -25.84 6.71 -5.39
N ALA A 430 -26.92 6.46 -4.65
CA ALA A 430 -26.89 6.00 -3.27
C ALA A 430 -27.43 4.56 -3.21
N GLN A 431 -26.56 3.62 -2.87
CA GLN A 431 -26.97 2.24 -2.61
C GLN A 431 -27.30 2.08 -1.12
N ILE A 432 -28.47 1.52 -0.79
CA ILE A 432 -28.93 1.30 0.60
C ILE A 432 -29.24 -0.19 0.78
N THR A 433 -28.33 -0.92 1.40
CA THR A 433 -28.57 -2.35 1.71
C THR A 433 -29.33 -2.49 3.03
N TRP A 434 -30.31 -3.40 3.08
CA TRP A 434 -31.13 -3.65 4.28
C TRP A 434 -31.45 -5.14 4.43
N GLU A 435 -31.38 -5.67 5.65
CA GLU A 435 -31.76 -7.05 5.96
C GLU A 435 -32.74 -7.01 7.14
N GLN A 436 -34.00 -7.44 6.93
CA GLN A 436 -34.92 -7.72 8.03
C GLN A 436 -35.75 -8.97 7.71
N ALA A 437 -35.89 -9.83 8.72
CA ALA A 437 -36.92 -10.85 8.75
C ALA A 437 -38.23 -10.20 9.25
N ILE A 438 -39.05 -9.66 8.34
CA ILE A 438 -40.41 -9.22 8.71
C ILE A 438 -41.38 -10.38 8.43
N SER A 439 -42.01 -10.91 9.46
CA SER A 439 -43.20 -11.73 9.28
C SER A 439 -44.44 -10.84 9.23
N GLY A 440 -45.12 -10.74 8.08
CA GLY A 440 -46.54 -10.37 8.04
C GLY A 440 -46.97 -9.12 7.26
N ILE A 441 -46.08 -8.44 6.54
CA ILE A 441 -46.43 -7.40 5.53
C ILE A 441 -45.69 -7.73 4.24
N SER A 442 -46.31 -7.46 3.07
CA SER A 442 -45.63 -7.69 1.79
C SER A 442 -44.59 -6.59 1.51
N ALA A 443 -43.58 -6.88 0.69
CA ALA A 443 -42.59 -5.88 0.28
C ALA A 443 -43.25 -4.69 -0.43
N GLU A 444 -44.33 -4.93 -1.20
CA GLU A 444 -45.11 -3.87 -1.83
C GLU A 444 -45.83 -2.97 -0.81
N GLU A 445 -46.40 -3.54 0.25
CA GLU A 445 -47.06 -2.78 1.32
C GLU A 445 -46.04 -1.94 2.11
N TRP A 446 -44.84 -2.50 2.36
CA TRP A 446 -43.77 -1.79 3.04
C TRP A 446 -43.18 -0.65 2.20
N LEU A 447 -42.91 -0.88 0.91
CA LEU A 447 -42.42 0.16 0.00
C LEU A 447 -43.45 1.29 -0.15
N ALA A 448 -44.75 0.95 -0.23
CA ALA A 448 -45.81 1.95 -0.28
C ALA A 448 -45.82 2.84 0.99
N ASP A 449 -45.72 2.26 2.19
CA ASP A 449 -45.65 3.02 3.46
C ASP A 449 -44.39 3.89 3.55
N LEU A 450 -43.23 3.35 3.13
CA LEU A 450 -41.96 4.07 3.08
C LEU A 450 -42.08 5.33 2.24
N PHE A 451 -42.57 5.21 1.01
CA PHE A 451 -42.68 6.33 0.07
C PHE A 451 -43.80 7.32 0.43
N GLU A 452 -44.87 6.88 1.08
CA GLU A 452 -45.92 7.78 1.59
C GLU A 452 -45.39 8.67 2.72
N ARG A 453 -44.49 8.15 3.57
CA ARG A 453 -44.02 8.84 4.78
C ARG A 453 -42.79 9.72 4.58
N MET A 454 -41.95 9.45 3.59
CA MET A 454 -40.75 10.24 3.30
C MET A 454 -41.00 11.75 3.16
N PRO A 455 -42.01 12.23 2.41
CA PRO A 455 -42.26 13.67 2.25
C PRO A 455 -42.65 14.36 3.56
N ALA A 456 -43.35 13.66 4.46
CA ALA A 456 -43.82 14.19 5.73
C ALA A 456 -42.68 14.42 6.74
N GLU A 457 -41.60 13.65 6.63
CA GLU A 457 -40.39 13.73 7.48
C GLU A 457 -39.34 14.73 6.94
N GLY A 458 -39.72 15.53 5.95
CA GLY A 458 -38.83 16.53 5.34
C GLY A 458 -37.74 15.92 4.45
N LEU A 459 -37.86 14.65 4.07
CA LEU A 459 -37.07 14.00 3.03
C LEU A 459 -37.72 14.32 1.67
N VAL A 460 -37.71 15.60 1.29
CA VAL A 460 -38.25 16.08 0.01
C VAL A 460 -37.13 16.15 -1.02
N MET A 461 -37.28 15.43 -2.12
CA MET A 461 -36.27 15.26 -3.17
C MET A 461 -36.55 16.19 -4.36
N GLY A 462 -36.27 17.49 -4.23
CA GLY A 462 -36.41 18.45 -5.34
C GLY A 462 -37.76 18.37 -6.09
N GLU A 463 -37.75 18.69 -7.39
CA GLU A 463 -38.91 18.53 -8.31
C GLU A 463 -38.93 17.17 -9.05
N ALA A 464 -38.10 16.20 -8.69
CA ALA A 464 -37.97 14.94 -9.41
C ALA A 464 -38.26 13.72 -8.52
N LEU A 465 -39.24 12.91 -8.93
CA LEU A 465 -39.50 11.58 -8.37
C LEU A 465 -38.47 10.57 -8.90
N PRO A 466 -38.09 9.54 -8.13
CA PRO A 466 -37.19 8.50 -8.60
C PRO A 466 -37.84 7.71 -9.75
N GLU A 467 -37.18 7.64 -10.91
CA GLU A 467 -37.73 6.98 -12.11
C GLU A 467 -37.53 5.45 -12.14
N ARG A 468 -36.69 4.87 -11.28
CA ARG A 468 -36.40 3.42 -11.25
C ARG A 468 -36.08 2.91 -9.84
N ILE A 469 -36.58 1.72 -9.53
CA ILE A 469 -36.23 0.96 -8.33
C ILE A 469 -35.75 -0.43 -8.77
N LEU A 470 -34.62 -0.85 -8.21
CA LEU A 470 -34.06 -2.18 -8.39
C LEU A 470 -34.27 -2.97 -7.10
N VAL A 471 -34.95 -4.11 -7.19
CA VAL A 471 -35.14 -5.07 -6.09
C VAL A 471 -34.52 -6.39 -6.53
N SER A 472 -33.52 -6.85 -5.80
CA SER A 472 -32.84 -8.12 -6.09
C SER A 472 -33.11 -9.15 -5.00
N GLY A 473 -33.63 -10.31 -5.41
CA GLY A 473 -33.36 -11.61 -4.81
C GLY A 473 -32.48 -12.44 -5.76
N ASP A 474 -32.46 -13.78 -5.63
CA ASP A 474 -31.62 -14.70 -6.44
C ASP A 474 -31.79 -14.58 -7.98
N GLU A 475 -32.83 -13.91 -8.47
CA GLU A 475 -32.88 -13.37 -9.84
C GLU A 475 -33.16 -11.85 -9.79
N ALA A 476 -32.33 -11.05 -10.47
CA ALA A 476 -32.50 -9.60 -10.53
C ALA A 476 -33.59 -9.20 -11.54
N SER A 477 -34.55 -8.38 -11.12
CA SER A 477 -35.59 -7.81 -12.00
C SER A 477 -35.58 -6.28 -11.91
N VAL A 478 -35.66 -5.61 -13.08
CA VAL A 478 -35.67 -4.13 -13.20
C VAL A 478 -37.08 -3.68 -13.56
N TYR A 479 -37.66 -2.75 -12.79
CA TYR A 479 -38.99 -2.20 -13.07
C TYR A 479 -38.96 -0.66 -13.23
N PRO A 480 -39.62 -0.12 -14.28
CA PRO A 480 -39.77 1.33 -14.44
C PRO A 480 -40.81 1.89 -13.47
N PHE A 481 -40.56 3.08 -12.93
CA PHE A 481 -41.51 3.80 -12.09
C PHE A 481 -42.67 4.35 -12.94
N SER A 482 -43.90 4.06 -12.55
CA SER A 482 -45.11 4.65 -13.14
C SER A 482 -46.00 5.15 -12.00
N ALA A 483 -46.42 6.42 -12.06
CA ALA A 483 -47.31 7.03 -11.07
C ALA A 483 -48.74 6.44 -11.06
N GLU A 484 -49.08 5.58 -12.02
CA GLU A 484 -50.26 4.72 -12.01
C GLU A 484 -49.85 3.32 -12.49
N LEU A 485 -49.92 2.31 -11.61
CA LEU A 485 -49.64 0.91 -11.96
C LEU A 485 -50.93 0.22 -12.44
N PRO A 486 -50.98 -0.41 -13.64
CA PRO A 486 -52.11 -1.22 -14.05
C PRO A 486 -52.14 -2.59 -13.33
N ASP A 487 -53.32 -3.01 -12.89
CA ASP A 487 -53.63 -4.20 -12.07
C ASP A 487 -53.09 -5.56 -12.57
N GLU A 488 -52.58 -5.69 -13.80
CA GLU A 488 -52.22 -6.99 -14.39
C GLU A 488 -50.77 -7.45 -14.12
N SER A 489 -49.94 -6.60 -13.50
CA SER A 489 -48.52 -6.89 -13.21
C SER A 489 -48.30 -7.89 -12.06
N TYR A 490 -49.34 -8.20 -11.28
CA TYR A 490 -49.24 -9.02 -10.05
C TYR A 490 -49.07 -10.53 -10.29
N SER A 491 -49.45 -11.04 -11.46
CA SER A 491 -49.52 -12.50 -11.68
C SER A 491 -48.15 -13.17 -11.84
N GLY A 492 -47.12 -12.43 -12.28
CA GLY A 492 -45.75 -12.93 -12.37
C GLY A 492 -45.03 -12.99 -11.02
N LEU A 493 -45.23 -11.96 -10.17
CA LEU A 493 -44.62 -11.83 -8.84
C LEU A 493 -45.06 -12.95 -7.88
N ALA A 494 -46.35 -13.31 -7.88
CA ALA A 494 -46.88 -14.35 -7.00
C ALA A 494 -46.40 -15.79 -7.35
N ALA A 495 -45.93 -16.01 -8.58
CA ALA A 495 -45.45 -17.31 -9.05
C ALA A 495 -44.01 -17.61 -8.62
N LEU A 496 -43.14 -16.60 -8.59
CA LEU A 496 -41.76 -16.72 -8.08
C LEU A 496 -41.70 -16.77 -6.55
N TRP A 497 -42.58 -16.05 -5.86
CA TRP A 497 -42.60 -15.97 -4.39
C TRP A 497 -42.86 -17.32 -3.71
N ARG A 498 -43.59 -18.24 -4.36
CA ARG A 498 -43.87 -19.56 -3.79
C ARG A 498 -42.70 -20.54 -3.83
N SER A 499 -41.60 -20.24 -4.53
CA SER A 499 -40.49 -21.20 -4.68
C SER A 499 -39.27 -20.95 -3.78
N ASN A 500 -39.13 -19.79 -3.12
CA ASN A 500 -37.93 -19.49 -2.32
C ASN A 500 -38.27 -18.89 -0.95
N ALA A 501 -38.02 -19.66 0.11
CA ALA A 501 -38.37 -19.36 1.49
C ALA A 501 -37.19 -18.86 2.34
N GLN A 502 -36.21 -18.17 1.75
CA GLN A 502 -35.11 -17.51 2.49
C GLN A 502 -34.88 -16.12 1.91
N GLU A 503 -35.24 -15.10 2.68
CA GLU A 503 -35.42 -13.73 2.22
C GLU A 503 -34.27 -12.81 2.66
N ARG A 504 -33.37 -12.46 1.73
CA ARG A 504 -32.50 -11.28 1.79
C ARG A 504 -32.96 -10.30 0.71
N PHE A 505 -32.92 -9.00 0.98
CA PHE A 505 -33.36 -7.97 0.03
C PHE A 505 -32.29 -6.87 -0.13
N TYR A 506 -32.26 -6.24 -1.31
CA TYR A 506 -31.41 -5.09 -1.59
C TYR A 506 -32.26 -3.98 -2.22
N LEU A 507 -32.13 -2.74 -1.73
CA LEU A 507 -32.83 -1.57 -2.25
C LEU A 507 -31.83 -0.54 -2.79
N VAL A 508 -31.84 -0.30 -4.10
CA VAL A 508 -30.94 0.70 -4.71
C VAL A 508 -31.77 1.88 -5.20
N ILE A 509 -31.44 3.10 -4.73
CA ILE A 509 -32.16 4.34 -5.08
C ILE A 509 -31.25 5.21 -5.96
N TYR A 510 -31.71 5.52 -7.17
CA TYR A 510 -31.01 6.39 -8.11
C TYR A 510 -31.52 7.84 -7.98
N LEU A 511 -30.59 8.80 -7.90
CA LEU A 511 -30.89 10.22 -7.89
C LEU A 511 -30.34 10.85 -9.16
N GLU A 512 -31.19 11.41 -10.02
CA GLU A 512 -30.71 12.25 -11.13
C GLU A 512 -31.10 13.70 -10.90
N GLY A 513 -30.08 14.57 -10.79
CA GLY A 513 -30.25 16.01 -10.89
C GLY A 513 -29.21 16.73 -10.06
N GLY A 514 -28.17 17.23 -10.73
CA GLY A 514 -26.92 17.83 -10.19
C GLY A 514 -27.05 19.06 -9.27
N SER A 515 -27.96 19.01 -8.30
CA SER A 515 -28.13 19.93 -7.21
C SER A 515 -27.92 19.12 -5.93
N ARG A 516 -26.81 19.40 -5.24
CA ARG A 516 -26.47 18.77 -3.95
C ARG A 516 -27.69 18.78 -3.01
N PRO A 517 -28.07 17.65 -2.41
CA PRO A 517 -29.05 17.68 -1.33
C PRO A 517 -28.53 18.59 -0.20
N ALA A 518 -29.44 19.29 0.48
CA ALA A 518 -29.08 20.13 1.61
C ALA A 518 -28.28 19.33 2.66
N MET A 519 -27.38 19.99 3.39
CA MET A 519 -26.60 19.36 4.47
C MET A 519 -27.51 18.49 5.36
N ASP A 520 -27.01 17.30 5.68
CA ASP A 520 -27.63 16.29 6.57
C ASP A 520 -28.80 15.46 5.98
N PHE A 521 -28.85 15.26 4.66
CA PHE A 521 -29.77 14.27 4.06
C PHE A 521 -29.51 12.85 4.58
N THR A 522 -28.23 12.45 4.65
CA THR A 522 -27.81 11.12 5.11
C THR A 522 -28.18 10.85 6.57
N GLY A 523 -28.01 11.82 7.48
CA GLY A 523 -28.39 11.67 8.88
C GLY A 523 -29.90 11.62 9.08
N LYS A 524 -30.65 12.43 8.34
CA LYS A 524 -32.13 12.38 8.34
C LYS A 524 -32.68 11.08 7.78
N LEU A 525 -32.13 10.59 6.67
CA LEU A 525 -32.56 9.33 6.06
C LEU A 525 -32.25 8.15 6.99
N ARG A 526 -31.06 8.13 7.59
CA ARG A 526 -30.69 7.14 8.62
C ARG A 526 -31.67 7.17 9.79
N GLY A 527 -31.91 8.34 10.38
CA GLY A 527 -32.82 8.49 11.53
C GLY A 527 -34.28 8.10 11.19
N PHE A 528 -34.73 8.39 9.97
CA PHE A 528 -36.05 7.96 9.49
C PHE A 528 -36.12 6.43 9.35
N LEU A 529 -35.14 5.80 8.69
CA LEU A 529 -35.11 4.34 8.54
C LEU A 529 -35.02 3.62 9.90
N GLU A 530 -34.26 4.16 10.85
CA GLU A 530 -34.21 3.66 12.23
C GLU A 530 -35.56 3.82 12.96
N SER A 531 -36.36 4.84 12.62
CA SER A 531 -37.70 5.08 13.17
C SER A 531 -38.79 4.15 12.61
N LEU A 532 -38.51 3.48 11.48
CA LEU A 532 -39.39 2.48 10.86
C LEU A 532 -39.30 1.12 11.54
N SER A 533 -38.69 1.00 12.72
CA SER A 533 -38.71 -0.22 13.51
C SER A 533 -40.15 -0.58 13.87
N PHE A 534 -40.80 -1.38 13.02
CA PHE A 534 -42.08 -1.98 13.33
C PHE A 534 -41.85 -3.07 14.38
N SER A 535 -42.61 -2.97 15.48
CA SER A 535 -42.66 -3.93 16.58
C SER A 535 -43.21 -5.29 16.16
#